data_AF-A0A9D1W657-F1
#
_entry.id   AF-A0A9D1W657-F1
#
_cell.length_a   1.000
_cell.length_b   1.000
_cell.length_c   1.000
_cell.angle_alpha   90.00
_cell.angle_beta   90.00
_cell.angle_gamma   90.00
#
_symmetry.space_group_name_H-M   'P 1'
#
loop_
_entity.id
_entity.type
_entity.pdbx_description
1 polymer ?
#
loop_
_entity_poly.entity_id
_entity_poly.type
_entity_poly.pdbx_seq_one_letter_code
_entity_poly.pdbx_strand_id
1 'polypeptide(L)'
;MKQYLYFLLLFLGASAVCLAVGYGATRLQSREEAVPNTVLATETVREPYLAEEDEAAPESGEESGEEAAEEAGSDLENRYYLVVEDGFLLVFPRDGDRVCMYTHVPITDFPESEQERLRAGIWFSSMLDIFNYLESYTS
;
A
#
# COMPACT_ATOMS: atom_id res chain seq x y z
N MET A 1 48.53 -9.04 -9.50
CA MET A 1 47.53 -8.43 -10.41
C MET A 1 46.65 -9.42 -11.19
N LYS A 2 47.09 -10.64 -11.52
CA LYS A 2 46.28 -11.58 -12.34
C LYS A 2 45.12 -12.25 -11.59
N GLN A 3 45.26 -12.47 -10.27
CA GLN A 3 44.21 -13.07 -9.45
C GLN A 3 42.97 -12.17 -9.33
N TYR A 4 43.17 -10.85 -9.19
CA TYR A 4 42.08 -9.88 -9.18
C TYR A 4 41.36 -9.77 -10.53
N LEU A 5 42.06 -10.04 -11.64
CA LEU A 5 41.44 -10.09 -12.97
C LEU A 5 40.44 -11.24 -13.07
N TYR A 6 40.77 -12.43 -12.53
CA TYR A 6 39.83 -13.55 -12.52
C TYR A 6 38.61 -13.26 -11.63
N PHE A 7 38.79 -12.65 -10.46
CA PHE A 7 37.67 -12.23 -9.61
C PHE A 7 36.79 -11.18 -10.29
N LEU A 8 37.40 -10.20 -10.97
CA LEU A 8 36.68 -9.18 -11.72
C LEU A 8 35.89 -9.79 -12.89
N LEU A 9 36.49 -10.73 -13.62
CA LEU A 9 35.81 -11.43 -14.71
C LEU A 9 34.67 -12.31 -14.21
N LEU A 10 34.82 -12.96 -13.05
CA LEU A 10 33.77 -13.76 -12.44
C LEU A 10 32.60 -12.88 -11.98
N PHE A 11 32.88 -11.75 -11.34
CA PHE A 11 31.86 -10.80 -10.90
C PHE A 11 31.10 -10.21 -12.10
N LEU A 12 31.81 -9.85 -13.18
CA LEU A 12 31.20 -9.33 -14.40
C LEU A 12 30.35 -10.40 -15.11
N GLY A 13 30.76 -11.67 -15.07
CA GLY A 13 29.97 -12.77 -15.60
C GLY A 13 28.68 -13.00 -14.79
N ALA A 14 28.78 -13.01 -13.46
CA ALA A 14 27.63 -13.18 -12.58
C ALA A 14 26.60 -12.05 -12.74
N SER A 15 27.06 -10.79 -12.81
CA SER A 15 26.16 -9.65 -13.01
C SER A 15 25.46 -9.67 -14.38
N ALA A 16 26.16 -10.08 -15.44
CA ALA A 16 25.58 -10.25 -16.76
C ALA A 16 24.50 -11.36 -16.80
N VAL A 17 24.72 -12.47 -16.09
CA VAL A 17 23.72 -13.54 -15.95
C VAL A 17 22.50 -13.06 -15.17
N CYS A 18 22.70 -12.37 -14.04
CA CYS A 18 21.59 -11.79 -13.28
C CYS A 18 20.78 -10.78 -14.11
N LEU A 19 21.45 -9.91 -14.89
CA LEU A 19 20.78 -8.98 -15.80
C LEU A 19 20.03 -9.69 -16.91
N ALA A 20 20.57 -10.76 -17.50
CA ALA A 20 19.89 -11.53 -18.55
C ALA A 20 18.62 -12.22 -18.03
N VAL A 21 18.67 -12.78 -16.82
CA VAL A 21 17.51 -13.42 -16.16
C VAL A 21 16.45 -12.37 -15.81
N GLY A 22 16.86 -11.25 -15.19
CA GLY A 22 15.95 -10.14 -14.87
C GLY A 22 15.32 -9.55 -16.13
N TYR A 23 16.13 -9.26 -17.15
CA TYR A 23 15.64 -8.73 -18.43
C TYR A 23 14.70 -9.70 -19.15
N GLY A 24 14.94 -11.01 -19.06
CA GLY A 24 14.05 -12.04 -19.57
C GLY A 24 12.69 -12.03 -18.87
N ALA A 25 12.68 -11.98 -17.53
CA ALA A 25 11.44 -11.91 -16.75
C ALA A 25 10.64 -10.65 -17.06
N THR A 26 11.28 -9.47 -17.09
CA THR A 26 10.62 -8.19 -17.43
C THR A 26 10.08 -8.20 -18.86
N ARG A 27 10.79 -8.79 -19.82
CA ARG A 27 10.34 -8.88 -21.22
C ARG A 27 9.16 -9.82 -21.41
N LEU A 28 9.02 -10.86 -20.58
CA LEU A 28 7.83 -11.72 -20.57
C LEU A 28 6.63 -10.98 -19.95
N GLN A 29 6.81 -10.31 -18.81
CA GLN A 29 5.74 -9.52 -18.18
C GLN A 29 5.24 -8.37 -19.06
N SER A 30 6.13 -7.60 -19.71
CA SER A 30 5.71 -6.55 -20.66
C SER A 30 5.05 -7.10 -21.93
N ARG A 31 5.13 -8.41 -22.21
CA ARG A 31 4.39 -9.04 -23.31
C ARG A 31 2.97 -9.45 -22.90
N GLU A 32 2.68 -9.51 -21.60
CA GLU A 32 1.34 -9.75 -21.05
C GLU A 32 0.51 -8.46 -20.91
N GLU A 33 1.13 -7.28 -20.88
CA GLU A 33 0.44 -5.97 -20.87
C GLU A 33 -0.02 -5.50 -22.28
N ALA A 34 -0.58 -6.41 -23.07
CA ALA A 34 -1.38 -6.03 -24.25
C ALA A 34 -2.87 -6.18 -23.95
N VAL A 35 -3.35 -5.51 -22.89
CA VAL A 35 -4.78 -5.28 -22.66
C VAL A 35 -5.06 -3.82 -23.04
N PRO A 36 -5.88 -3.58 -24.08
CA PRO A 36 -6.16 -2.24 -24.57
C PRO A 36 -7.18 -1.61 -23.63
N ASN A 37 -6.83 -0.52 -22.94
CA ASN A 37 -7.74 0.58 -22.54
C ASN A 37 -7.02 1.60 -21.64
N THR A 38 -5.86 2.09 -22.07
CA THR A 38 -5.32 3.36 -21.55
C THR A 38 -6.04 4.52 -22.26
N VAL A 39 -7.20 4.89 -21.73
CA VAL A 39 -7.76 6.22 -22.00
C VAL A 39 -6.93 7.22 -21.21
N LEU A 40 -6.04 7.90 -21.92
CA LEU A 40 -5.42 9.16 -21.49
C LEU A 40 -6.53 10.18 -21.25
N ALA A 41 -6.87 10.44 -19.99
CA ALA A 41 -7.71 11.57 -19.60
C ALA A 41 -6.87 12.57 -18.79
N THR A 42 -6.29 13.48 -19.55
CA THR A 42 -5.78 14.80 -19.15
C THR A 42 -6.71 15.50 -18.16
N GLU A 43 -6.11 16.04 -17.09
CA GLU A 43 -6.37 17.36 -16.51
C GLU A 43 -7.83 17.87 -16.57
N THR A 44 -8.55 17.91 -15.43
CA THR A 44 -9.20 19.15 -14.95
C THR A 44 -9.55 19.04 -13.46
N VAL A 45 -9.04 19.98 -12.68
CA VAL A 45 -9.53 20.39 -11.37
C VAL A 45 -11.04 20.68 -11.43
N ARG A 46 -11.81 20.13 -10.48
CA ARG A 46 -13.06 20.75 -10.02
C ARG A 46 -13.42 20.26 -8.61
N GLU A 47 -13.05 21.06 -7.61
CA GLU A 47 -13.80 21.19 -6.37
C GLU A 47 -15.27 21.55 -6.69
N PRO A 48 -16.23 20.97 -5.96
CA PRO A 48 -17.40 21.76 -5.60
C PRO A 48 -17.74 21.62 -4.11
N TYR A 49 -17.43 22.70 -3.41
CA TYR A 49 -18.12 23.17 -2.21
C TYR A 49 -19.57 23.57 -2.55
N LEU A 50 -20.59 23.01 -1.86
CA LEU A 50 -21.71 23.75 -1.22
C LEU A 50 -22.85 22.85 -0.70
N ALA A 51 -23.17 23.09 0.58
CA ALA A 51 -24.49 23.24 1.23
C ALA A 51 -25.52 22.09 1.27
N GLU A 52 -25.65 21.54 2.47
CA GLU A 52 -26.84 21.54 3.36
C GLU A 52 -28.24 21.49 2.73
N GLU A 53 -29.04 20.49 3.09
CA GLU A 53 -30.49 20.62 3.34
C GLU A 53 -31.01 19.43 4.19
N ASP A 54 -31.44 19.79 5.41
CA ASP A 54 -32.41 19.23 6.37
C ASP A 54 -33.10 17.86 6.13
N GLU A 55 -33.04 17.07 7.23
CA GLU A 55 -34.16 16.40 7.93
C GLU A 55 -34.80 15.09 7.44
N ALA A 56 -35.09 14.26 8.45
CA ALA A 56 -36.03 13.14 8.52
C ALA A 56 -35.57 11.70 8.12
N ALA A 57 -34.99 11.00 9.11
CA ALA A 57 -35.32 9.59 9.40
C ALA A 57 -36.81 9.49 9.87
N PRO A 58 -37.52 8.33 9.89
CA PRO A 58 -36.98 6.99 10.17
C PRO A 58 -37.60 5.77 9.45
N GLU A 59 -36.92 4.60 9.62
CA GLU A 59 -37.43 3.21 9.76
C GLU A 59 -38.40 2.64 8.69
N SER A 60 -38.36 1.40 8.21
CA SER A 60 -37.67 0.13 8.49
C SER A 60 -38.21 -0.88 7.43
N GLY A 61 -37.48 -1.96 7.11
CA GLY A 61 -38.04 -3.10 6.38
C GLY A 61 -37.13 -3.71 5.31
N GLU A 62 -36.46 -4.79 5.69
CA GLU A 62 -35.80 -5.80 4.84
C GLU A 62 -36.83 -6.38 3.84
N GLU A 63 -36.51 -6.84 2.62
CA GLU A 63 -35.70 -8.02 2.34
C GLU A 63 -35.44 -8.17 0.81
N SER A 64 -34.22 -8.60 0.48
CA SER A 64 -33.72 -9.32 -0.71
C SER A 64 -34.00 -8.86 -2.14
N GLY A 65 -32.94 -8.34 -2.74
CA GLY A 65 -32.56 -8.51 -4.15
C GLY A 65 -31.05 -8.80 -4.20
N GLU A 66 -30.71 -10.05 -3.92
CA GLU A 66 -29.36 -10.58 -3.73
C GLU A 66 -28.82 -11.13 -5.05
N GLU A 67 -28.10 -10.32 -5.84
CA GLU A 67 -27.23 -10.80 -6.94
C GLU A 67 -26.11 -9.78 -7.22
N ALA A 68 -25.08 -9.71 -6.35
CA ALA A 68 -23.69 -9.29 -6.66
C ALA A 68 -22.76 -9.26 -5.42
N ALA A 69 -22.96 -10.12 -4.41
CA ALA A 69 -22.29 -9.99 -3.10
C ALA A 69 -21.28 -11.10 -2.74
N GLU A 70 -20.94 -12.05 -3.64
CA GLU A 70 -20.20 -13.25 -3.24
C GLU A 70 -18.75 -13.41 -3.74
N GLU A 71 -18.08 -12.35 -4.23
CA GLU A 71 -16.62 -12.41 -4.48
C GLU A 71 -15.80 -11.20 -3.93
N ALA A 72 -16.36 -10.40 -3.02
CA ALA A 72 -15.67 -9.23 -2.46
C ALA A 72 -15.53 -9.22 -0.92
N GLY A 73 -15.86 -10.33 -0.25
CA GLY A 73 -15.84 -10.42 1.22
C GLY A 73 -14.48 -10.78 1.82
N SER A 74 -13.58 -11.40 1.04
CA SER A 74 -12.32 -11.96 1.56
C SER A 74 -11.11 -11.03 1.48
N ASP A 75 -11.22 -9.89 0.78
CA ASP A 75 -10.09 -8.95 0.56
C ASP A 75 -10.18 -7.66 1.38
N LEU A 76 -11.14 -7.56 2.30
CA LEU A 76 -11.28 -6.38 3.15
C LEU A 76 -10.38 -6.44 4.40
N GLU A 77 -9.85 -7.61 4.74
CA GLU A 77 -8.95 -7.78 5.88
C GLU A 77 -7.52 -7.35 5.51
N ASN A 78 -6.86 -6.60 6.39
CA ASN A 78 -5.43 -6.26 6.27
C ASN A 78 -5.05 -5.51 5.00
N ARG A 79 -5.84 -4.51 4.59
CA ARG A 79 -5.57 -3.68 3.41
C ARG A 79 -4.42 -2.68 3.59
N TYR A 80 -4.10 -2.34 4.82
CA TYR A 80 -3.08 -1.34 5.15
C TYR A 80 -2.06 -1.90 6.14
N TYR A 81 -0.81 -1.50 5.97
CA TYR A 81 0.31 -1.88 6.82
C TYR A 81 0.95 -0.62 7.40
N LEU A 82 0.95 -0.51 8.72
CA LEU A 82 1.58 0.57 9.48
C LEU A 82 2.93 0.08 10.00
N VAL A 83 4.02 0.77 9.64
CA VAL A 83 5.38 0.40 10.03
C VAL A 83 6.23 1.63 10.31
N VAL A 84 7.30 1.46 11.06
CA VAL A 84 8.27 2.53 11.31
C VAL A 84 9.38 2.48 10.28
N GLU A 85 9.58 3.59 9.57
CA GLU A 85 10.74 3.84 8.71
C GLU A 85 11.37 5.17 9.10
N ASP A 86 12.71 5.20 9.19
CA ASP A 86 13.49 6.38 9.60
C ASP A 86 13.02 7.05 10.92
N GLY A 87 12.44 6.25 11.83
CA GLY A 87 11.96 6.70 13.14
C GLY A 87 10.55 7.31 13.13
N PHE A 88 9.88 7.35 11.98
CA PHE A 88 8.51 7.84 11.83
C PHE A 88 7.58 6.72 11.35
N LEU A 89 6.29 6.88 11.62
CA LEU A 89 5.27 5.95 11.15
C LEU A 89 4.83 6.24 9.71
N LEU A 90 4.79 5.18 8.91
CA LEU A 90 4.36 5.20 7.51
C LEU A 90 3.28 4.13 7.30
N VAL A 91 2.35 4.43 6.40
CA VAL A 91 1.30 3.50 5.99
C VAL A 91 1.51 3.08 4.54
N PHE A 92 1.47 1.78 4.28
CA PHE A 92 1.50 1.19 2.95
C PHE A 92 0.19 0.47 2.65
N PRO A 93 -0.29 0.47 1.39
CA PRO A 93 -1.36 -0.42 0.98
C PRO A 93 -0.82 -1.85 0.79
N ARG A 94 -1.68 -2.87 0.95
CA ARG A 94 -1.31 -4.28 0.79
C ARG A 94 -0.66 -4.60 -0.55
N ASP A 95 -1.14 -3.99 -1.64
CA ASP A 95 -0.73 -4.32 -3.00
C ASP A 95 0.35 -3.39 -3.57
N GLY A 96 0.87 -2.45 -2.79
CA GLY A 96 1.76 -1.40 -3.28
C GLY A 96 3.01 -1.20 -2.43
N ASP A 97 4.10 -0.86 -3.09
CA ASP A 97 5.37 -0.44 -2.48
C ASP A 97 5.40 1.08 -2.19
N ARG A 98 4.33 1.79 -2.56
CA ARG A 98 4.23 3.23 -2.37
C ARG A 98 3.58 3.55 -1.04
N VAL A 99 4.17 4.51 -0.35
CA VAL A 99 3.61 5.06 0.88
C VAL A 99 2.24 5.67 0.58
N CYS A 100 1.22 5.19 1.28
CA CYS A 100 -0.13 5.73 1.27
C CYS A 100 -0.21 6.98 2.16
N MET A 101 0.51 7.01 3.29
CA MET A 101 0.50 8.14 4.22
C MET A 101 1.81 8.27 5.01
N TYR A 102 2.31 9.50 5.10
CA TYR A 102 3.37 9.89 6.03
C TYR A 102 2.71 10.56 7.23
N THR A 103 2.76 9.93 8.40
CA THR A 103 2.05 10.46 9.59
C THR A 103 2.85 11.55 10.30
N HIS A 104 4.17 11.60 10.07
CA HIS A 104 5.13 12.42 10.82
C HIS A 104 5.12 12.17 12.34
N VAL A 105 4.43 11.12 12.81
CA VAL A 105 4.42 10.73 14.21
C VAL A 105 5.70 9.94 14.50
N PRO A 106 6.56 10.41 15.42
CA PRO A 106 7.78 9.70 15.77
C PRO A 106 7.47 8.48 16.64
N ILE A 107 8.25 7.41 16.47
CA ILE A 107 8.09 6.17 17.27
C ILE A 107 8.31 6.40 18.77
N THR A 108 9.02 7.47 19.15
CA THR A 108 9.30 7.83 20.54
C THR A 108 8.07 8.20 21.35
N ASP A 109 6.95 8.51 20.69
CA ASP A 109 5.70 8.89 21.35
C ASP A 109 4.93 7.66 21.88
N PHE A 110 5.37 6.44 21.51
CA PHE A 110 4.74 5.19 21.91
C PHE A 110 5.51 4.50 23.05
N PRO A 111 4.84 3.76 23.94
CA PRO A 111 5.51 2.97 24.98
C PRO A 111 6.39 1.88 24.36
N GLU A 112 7.49 1.50 25.03
CA GLU A 112 8.50 0.56 24.50
C GLU A 112 7.91 -0.75 23.97
N SER A 113 6.89 -1.28 24.65
CA SER A 113 6.17 -2.49 24.23
C SER A 113 5.47 -2.34 22.86
N GLU A 114 4.94 -1.16 22.57
CA GLU A 114 4.30 -0.88 21.28
C GLU A 114 5.33 -0.51 20.21
N GLN A 115 6.46 0.09 20.58
CA GLN A 115 7.52 0.39 19.63
C GLN A 115 8.05 -0.88 18.95
N GLU A 116 8.20 -1.98 19.67
CA GLU A 116 8.60 -3.26 19.07
C GLU A 116 7.57 -3.77 18.06
N ARG A 117 6.27 -3.65 18.37
CA ARG A 117 5.18 -4.04 17.48
C ARG A 117 5.14 -3.17 16.23
N LEU A 118 5.33 -1.85 16.37
CA LEU A 118 5.35 -0.91 15.24
C LEU A 118 6.59 -1.10 14.35
N ARG A 119 7.72 -1.54 14.91
CA ARG A 119 8.90 -1.94 14.12
C ARG A 119 8.69 -3.25 13.38
N ALA A 120 7.94 -4.21 13.94
CA ALA A 120 7.50 -5.40 13.22
C ALA A 120 6.41 -5.08 12.17
N GLY A 121 5.68 -3.99 12.41
CA GLY A 121 4.58 -3.48 11.62
C GLY A 121 3.26 -4.20 11.87
N ILE A 122 2.17 -3.47 11.66
CA ILE A 122 0.82 -3.84 12.08
C ILE A 122 -0.12 -3.71 10.87
N TRP A 123 -0.95 -4.73 10.67
CA TRP A 123 -1.95 -4.74 9.61
C TRP A 123 -3.29 -4.21 10.09
N PHE A 124 -3.96 -3.45 9.23
CA PHE A 124 -5.27 -2.85 9.47
C PHE A 124 -6.18 -3.06 8.26
N SER A 125 -7.47 -3.28 8.52
CA SER A 125 -8.48 -3.50 7.49
C SER A 125 -8.98 -2.18 6.86
N SER A 126 -8.89 -1.08 7.61
CA SER A 126 -9.28 0.25 7.16
C SER A 126 -8.31 1.35 7.60
N MET A 127 -8.31 2.46 6.85
CA MET A 127 -7.54 3.66 7.21
C MET A 127 -8.05 4.30 8.51
N LEU A 128 -9.35 4.17 8.79
CA LEU A 128 -9.97 4.69 10.01
C LEU A 128 -9.42 4.00 11.26
N ASP A 129 -9.21 2.68 11.20
CA ASP A 129 -8.63 1.92 12.31
C ASP A 129 -7.20 2.39 12.64
N ILE A 130 -6.43 2.78 11.61
CA ILE A 130 -5.11 3.37 11.80
C ILE A 130 -5.22 4.71 12.54
N PHE A 131 -6.13 5.59 12.11
CA PHE A 131 -6.30 6.89 12.78
C PHE A 131 -6.73 6.71 14.24
N ASN A 132 -7.71 5.86 14.50
CA ASN A 132 -8.16 5.54 15.85
C ASN A 132 -7.02 4.97 16.71
N TYR A 133 -6.19 4.09 16.14
CA TYR A 133 -5.04 3.54 16.83
C TYR A 133 -4.03 4.64 17.18
N LEU A 134 -3.66 5.50 16.24
CA LEU A 134 -2.71 6.58 16.49
C LEU A 134 -3.25 7.61 17.50
N GLU A 135 -4.52 8.00 17.38
CA GLU A 135 -5.17 8.95 18.28
C GLU A 135 -5.14 8.48 19.74
N SER A 136 -5.24 7.17 19.97
CA SER A 136 -5.18 6.59 21.32
C SER A 136 -3.84 6.82 22.04
N TYR A 137 -2.77 7.16 21.32
CA TYR A 137 -1.45 7.47 21.88
C TYR A 137 -1.10 8.97 21.83
N THR A 138 -1.87 9.79 21.12
CA THR A 138 -1.62 11.23 20.99
C THR A 138 -2.55 12.10 21.86
N SER A 139 -3.44 11.48 22.63
CA SER A 139 -4.44 12.18 23.47
C SER A 139 -3.97 12.52 24.89
#